data_AF-A0A0A0KZX3-F1
#
_entry.id   AF-A0A0A0KZX3-F1
#
_cell.length_a   1.000
_cell.length_b   1.000
_cell.length_c   1.000
_cell.angle_alpha   90.00
_cell.angle_beta   90.00
_cell.angle_gamma   90.00
#
_symmetry.space_group_name_H-M   'P 1'
#
loop_
_entity.id
_entity.type
_entity.pdbx_description
1 polymer ?
#
loop_
_entity_poly.entity_id
_entity_poly.type
_entity_poly.pdbx_seq_one_letter_code
_entity_poly.pdbx_strand_id
1 'polypeptide(L)'
;MKGILINTFEELESHVIYSLSTDSSLQLPPLYSVGPVLHLKKNIETMDRVDVLKWLDDQPPPSVVFLCFGSRGSFEKDQVEEIGRALFHLVPPPTVGTKWDENSNRLYKL
;
A
#
# COMPACT_ATOMS: atom_id res chain seq x y z
N MET A 1 -21.85 14.31 25.23
CA MET A 1 -21.42 14.93 23.95
C MET A 1 -21.32 13.85 22.89
N LYS A 2 -21.69 14.13 21.63
CA LYS A 2 -21.51 13.26 20.46
C LYS A 2 -20.58 13.98 19.49
N GLY A 3 -19.73 13.25 18.76
CA GLY A 3 -18.76 13.76 17.79
C GLY A 3 -18.33 12.67 16.82
N ILE A 4 -17.81 13.05 15.65
CA ILE A 4 -17.30 12.12 14.64
C ILE A 4 -15.77 12.19 14.67
N LEU A 5 -15.14 11.02 14.88
CA LEU A 5 -13.69 10.87 14.75
C LEU A 5 -13.37 10.38 13.33
N ILE A 6 -12.48 11.08 12.63
CA ILE A 6 -12.06 10.74 11.28
C ILE A 6 -10.56 10.48 11.31
N ASN A 7 -10.15 9.32 10.79
CA ASN A 7 -8.74 8.95 10.68
C ASN A 7 -8.08 9.67 9.48
N THR A 8 -7.96 10.98 9.58
CA THR A 8 -7.36 11.88 8.60
C THR A 8 -6.70 13.06 9.32
N PHE A 9 -6.05 13.95 8.59
CA PHE A 9 -5.46 15.20 9.08
C PHE A 9 -5.69 16.34 8.09
N GLU A 10 -5.65 17.59 8.57
CA GLU A 10 -6.05 18.78 7.82
C GLU A 10 -5.23 18.96 6.53
N GLU A 11 -3.93 18.72 6.60
CA GLU A 11 -3.03 18.90 5.47
C GLU A 11 -3.31 17.93 4.31
N LEU A 12 -3.96 16.79 4.59
CA LEU A 12 -4.37 15.83 3.56
C LEU A 12 -5.74 16.16 2.96
N GLU A 13 -6.72 16.56 3.79
CA GLU A 13 -8.13 16.65 3.39
C GLU A 13 -8.83 17.96 3.83
N SER A 14 -8.08 19.07 3.92
CA SER A 14 -8.60 20.38 4.37
C SER A 14 -9.92 20.81 3.73
N HIS A 15 -10.04 20.64 2.41
CA HIS A 15 -11.27 20.99 1.70
C HIS A 15 -12.48 20.18 2.17
N VAL A 16 -12.31 18.88 2.40
CA VAL A 16 -13.38 17.98 2.85
C VAL A 16 -13.77 18.32 4.28
N ILE A 17 -12.79 18.52 5.16
CA ILE A 17 -13.01 18.87 6.58
C ILE A 17 -13.76 20.21 6.69
N TYR A 18 -13.32 21.22 5.94
CA TYR A 18 -13.98 22.53 5.89
C TYR A 18 -15.41 22.43 5.38
N SER A 19 -15.62 21.73 4.26
CA SER A 19 -16.95 21.61 3.65
C SER A 19 -17.93 20.89 4.57
N LEU A 20 -17.50 19.81 5.23
CA LEU A 20 -18.36 19.07 6.16
C LEU A 20 -18.65 19.82 7.47
N SER A 21 -17.69 20.60 7.97
CA SER A 21 -17.86 21.35 9.22
C SER A 21 -18.69 22.63 9.06
N THR A 22 -18.74 23.20 7.85
CA THR A 22 -19.49 24.45 7.58
C THR A 22 -20.87 24.22 6.98
N ASP A 23 -21.13 23.05 6.40
CA ASP A 23 -22.44 22.71 5.83
C ASP A 23 -23.48 22.46 6.94
N SER A 24 -24.23 23.51 7.24
CA SER A 24 -25.31 23.47 8.24
C SER A 24 -26.49 22.59 7.82
N SER A 25 -26.61 22.22 6.53
CA SER A 25 -27.70 21.36 6.05
C SER A 25 -27.51 19.89 6.49
N LEU A 26 -26.27 19.46 6.71
CA LEU A 26 -25.93 18.08 7.10
C LEU A 26 -26.20 17.77 8.57
N GLN A 27 -26.34 18.80 9.42
CA GLN A 27 -26.57 18.69 10.86
C GLN A 27 -25.60 17.71 11.55
N LEU A 28 -24.33 17.71 11.13
CA LEU A 28 -23.32 16.83 11.69
C LEU A 28 -22.92 17.30 13.10
N PRO A 29 -22.63 16.37 14.03
CA PRO A 29 -21.93 16.72 15.26
C PRO A 29 -20.51 17.19 14.93
N PRO A 30 -19.76 17.79 15.88
CA PRO A 30 -18.38 18.21 15.64
C PRO A 30 -17.50 17.09 15.08
N LEU A 31 -16.74 17.42 14.02
CA LEU A 31 -15.75 16.54 13.39
C LEU A 31 -14.38 16.73 14.06
N TYR A 32 -13.67 15.64 14.27
CA TYR A 32 -12.31 15.64 14.77
C TYR A 32 -11.43 14.76 13.89
N SER A 33 -10.52 15.38 13.15
CA SER A 33 -9.42 14.70 12.47
C SER A 33 -8.40 14.24 13.52
N VAL A 34 -8.26 12.92 13.67
CA VAL A 34 -7.38 12.29 14.68
C VAL A 34 -6.31 11.39 14.06
N GLY A 35 -6.14 11.48 12.75
CA GLY A 35 -5.20 10.66 12.00
C GLY A 35 -3.75 11.16 12.06
N PRO A 36 -2.79 10.31 11.66
CA PRO A 36 -2.97 8.91 11.30
C PRO A 36 -3.06 8.00 12.53
N VAL A 37 -4.20 7.31 12.70
CA VAL A 37 -4.40 6.25 13.68
C VAL A 37 -3.85 4.95 13.11
N LEU A 38 -2.67 4.56 13.57
CA LEU A 38 -1.94 3.39 13.08
C LEU A 38 -1.98 2.24 14.09
N HIS A 39 -2.20 1.03 13.61
CA HIS A 39 -2.08 -0.17 14.43
C HIS A 39 -0.66 -0.76 14.32
N LEU A 40 0.26 -0.26 15.15
CA LEU A 40 1.69 -0.62 15.08
C LEU A 40 2.06 -1.93 15.80
N LYS A 41 1.12 -2.82 16.13
CA LYS A 41 1.46 -4.08 16.81
C LYS A 41 2.39 -4.93 15.94
N LYS A 42 3.65 -5.01 16.36
CA LYS A 42 4.72 -5.78 15.73
C LYS A 42 4.58 -7.27 16.09
N ASN A 43 3.74 -8.00 15.37
CA ASN A 43 3.82 -9.46 15.34
C ASN A 43 4.80 -9.86 14.22
N ILE A 44 6.11 -9.83 14.53
CA ILE A 44 7.20 -10.23 13.63
C ILE A 44 7.51 -11.74 13.83
N GLU A 45 6.49 -12.57 14.01
CA GLU A 45 6.69 -13.96 14.47
C GLU A 45 6.68 -14.99 13.34
N THR A 46 6.42 -14.60 12.09
CA THR A 46 6.44 -15.53 10.95
C THR A 46 7.78 -15.46 10.22
N MET A 47 8.44 -16.60 10.02
CA MET A 47 9.75 -16.72 9.34
C MET A 47 9.77 -16.01 7.97
N ASP A 48 8.71 -16.16 7.17
CA ASP A 48 8.61 -15.54 5.84
C ASP A 48 8.70 -14.00 5.87
N ARG A 49 8.21 -13.36 6.94
CA ARG A 49 8.30 -11.88 7.09
C ARG A 49 9.72 -11.44 7.41
N VAL A 50 10.48 -12.26 8.14
CA VAL A 50 11.87 -11.96 8.48
C VAL A 50 12.73 -11.99 7.21
N ASP A 51 12.48 -12.93 6.31
CA ASP A 51 13.25 -13.07 5.08
C ASP A 51 12.96 -11.95 4.07
N VAL A 52 11.69 -11.51 3.94
CA VAL A 52 11.33 -10.36 3.11
C VAL A 52 11.98 -9.06 3.61
N LEU A 53 12.00 -8.84 4.93
CA LEU A 53 12.62 -7.65 5.50
C LEU A 53 14.14 -7.64 5.30
N LYS A 54 14.82 -8.78 5.48
CA LYS A 54 16.25 -8.90 5.16
C LYS A 54 16.55 -8.61 3.69
N TRP A 55 15.75 -9.17 2.78
CA TRP A 55 15.90 -8.88 1.35
C TRP A 55 15.72 -7.39 1.04
N LEU A 56 14.77 -6.72 1.72
CA LEU A 56 14.53 -5.29 1.56
C LEU A 56 15.70 -4.44 2.06
N ASP A 57 16.32 -4.83 3.18
CA ASP A 57 17.49 -4.14 3.74
C ASP A 57 18.69 -4.15 2.77
N ASP A 58 18.78 -5.14 1.88
CA ASP A 58 19.85 -5.27 0.89
C ASP A 58 19.62 -4.45 -0.40
N GLN A 59 18.45 -3.79 -0.56
CA GLN A 59 18.14 -3.04 -1.79
C GLN A 59 18.62 -1.58 -1.71
N PRO A 60 19.13 -0.99 -2.82
CA PRO A 60 19.45 0.43 -2.87
C PRO A 60 18.22 1.32 -2.61
N PRO A 61 18.28 2.35 -1.75
CA PRO A 61 17.24 3.39 -1.71
C PRO A 61 17.31 4.26 -2.99
N PRO A 62 16.21 4.60 -3.69
CA PRO A 62 14.82 4.14 -3.61
C PRO A 62 14.45 3.19 -4.78
N SER A 63 14.87 1.92 -4.72
CA SER A 63 14.76 0.98 -5.86
C SER A 63 13.58 -0.01 -5.81
N VAL A 64 12.84 -0.07 -4.69
CA VAL A 64 11.76 -1.05 -4.48
C VAL A 64 10.40 -0.39 -4.52
N VAL A 65 9.46 -1.01 -5.23
CA VAL A 65 8.04 -0.63 -5.24
C VAL A 65 7.24 -1.65 -4.44
N PHE A 66 6.50 -1.18 -3.42
CA PHE A 66 5.53 -2.01 -2.70
C PHE A 66 4.16 -1.94 -3.41
N LEU A 67 3.65 -3.09 -3.83
CA LEU A 67 2.30 -3.22 -4.42
C LEU A 67 1.40 -4.04 -3.51
N CYS A 68 0.27 -3.46 -3.10
CA CYS A 68 -0.73 -4.12 -2.28
C CYS A 68 -2.11 -3.50 -2.53
N PHE A 69 -3.13 -4.35 -2.65
CA PHE A 69 -4.52 -3.93 -2.91
C PHE A 69 -5.42 -4.07 -1.68
N GLY A 70 -4.81 -4.12 -0.49
CA GLY A 70 -5.50 -4.34 0.78
C GLY A 70 -5.93 -5.79 0.99
N SER A 71 -6.48 -6.07 2.18
CA SER A 71 -6.84 -7.43 2.60
C SER A 71 -8.01 -8.05 1.83
N ARG A 72 -8.79 -7.24 1.10
CA ARG A 72 -9.95 -7.67 0.32
C ARG A 72 -9.82 -7.34 -1.18
N GLY A 73 -8.63 -6.92 -1.61
CA GLY A 73 -8.36 -6.67 -3.02
C GLY A 73 -8.22 -7.99 -3.78
N SER A 74 -9.04 -8.18 -4.80
CA SER A 74 -8.97 -9.32 -5.71
C SER A 74 -9.34 -8.86 -7.11
N PHE A 75 -8.69 -9.42 -8.12
CA PHE A 75 -8.92 -9.08 -9.51
C PHE A 75 -9.11 -10.33 -10.35
N GLU A 76 -9.77 -10.15 -11.49
CA GLU A 76 -9.88 -11.21 -12.50
C GLU A 76 -8.51 -11.59 -13.06
N LYS A 77 -8.39 -12.82 -13.55
CA LYS A 77 -7.12 -13.39 -14.05
C LYS A 77 -6.43 -12.46 -15.05
N ASP A 78 -7.17 -11.99 -16.05
CA ASP A 78 -6.64 -11.15 -17.12
C ASP A 78 -6.06 -9.84 -16.57
N GLN A 79 -6.69 -9.27 -15.54
CA GLN A 79 -6.18 -8.05 -14.90
C GLN A 79 -4.91 -8.32 -14.10
N VAL A 80 -4.81 -9.46 -13.41
CA VAL A 80 -3.58 -9.87 -12.70
C VAL A 80 -2.43 -10.09 -13.69
N GLU A 81 -2.70 -10.68 -14.85
CA GLU A 81 -1.70 -10.86 -15.91
C GLU A 81 -1.15 -9.54 -16.43
N GLU A 82 -2.02 -8.57 -16.73
CA GLU A 82 -1.59 -7.26 -17.22
C GLU A 82 -0.84 -6.46 -16.14
N ILE A 83 -1.23 -6.56 -14.87
CA ILE A 83 -0.45 -5.99 -13.75
C ILE A 83 0.96 -6.61 -13.71
N GLY A 84 1.06 -7.93 -13.85
CA GLY A 84 2.35 -8.63 -13.90
C GLY A 84 3.24 -8.17 -15.06
N ARG A 85 2.65 -8.04 -16.26
CA ARG A 85 3.35 -7.50 -17.45
C ARG A 85 3.83 -6.07 -17.21
N ALA A 86 3.01 -5.20 -16.63
CA ALA A 86 3.39 -3.82 -16.36
C ALA A 86 4.56 -3.76 -15.38
N LEU A 87 4.52 -4.52 -14.28
CA LEU A 87 5.60 -4.57 -13.29
C LEU A 87 6.92 -5.06 -13.90
N PHE A 88 6.87 -6.09 -14.76
CA PHE A 88 8.05 -6.61 -15.43
C PHE A 88 8.77 -5.53 -16.25
N HIS A 89 8.02 -4.65 -16.92
CA HIS A 89 8.60 -3.57 -17.74
C HIS A 89 9.05 -2.35 -16.93
N LEU A 90 8.59 -2.18 -15.68
CA LEU A 90 8.98 -1.07 -14.81
C LEU A 90 10.33 -1.30 -14.13
N VAL A 91 10.73 -2.57 -13.95
CA VAL A 91 12.07 -2.90 -13.46
C VAL A 91 13.03 -2.72 -14.65
N PRO A 92 14.14 -1.96 -14.51
CA PRO A 92 15.15 -1.92 -15.56
C PRO A 92 15.53 -3.35 -15.96
N PRO A 93 15.85 -3.60 -17.24
CA PRO A 93 16.10 -4.95 -17.74
C PRO A 93 17.05 -5.68 -16.80
N PRO A 94 16.81 -6.98 -16.55
CA PRO A 94 17.47 -7.71 -15.51
C PRO A 94 18.97 -7.45 -15.56
N THR A 95 19.51 -6.83 -14.50
CA THR A 95 20.96 -6.76 -14.27
C THR A 95 21.47 -8.16 -14.55
N VAL A 96 22.33 -8.29 -15.57
CA VAL A 96 22.82 -9.54 -16.15
C VAL A 96 22.77 -10.69 -15.14
N GLY A 97 21.87 -11.66 -15.36
CA GLY A 97 21.71 -12.81 -14.47
C GLY A 97 20.40 -12.89 -13.69
N THR A 98 19.25 -12.46 -14.22
CA THR A 98 17.96 -12.96 -13.73
C THR A 98 17.09 -13.47 -14.88
N LYS A 99 16.29 -14.52 -14.63
CA LYS A 99 15.43 -15.20 -15.61
C LYS A 99 14.02 -15.33 -15.07
N TRP A 100 13.02 -14.97 -15.89
CA TRP A 100 11.61 -15.26 -15.64
C TRP A 100 11.28 -16.69 -16.07
N ASP A 101 10.56 -17.43 -15.23
CA ASP A 101 9.97 -18.73 -15.57
C ASP A 101 8.46 -18.61 -15.68
N GLU A 102 7.97 -18.79 -16.90
CA GLU A 102 6.53 -18.75 -17.22
C GLU A 102 5.74 -19.88 -16.56
N ASN A 103 6.38 -21.00 -16.22
CA ASN A 103 5.67 -22.13 -15.62
C ASN A 103 5.40 -21.93 -14.12
N SER A 104 6.30 -21.24 -13.43
CA SER A 104 6.18 -20.97 -12.00
C SER A 104 5.73 -19.54 -11.68
N ASN A 105 5.66 -18.65 -12.68
CA ASN A 105 5.44 -17.21 -12.50
C ASN A 105 6.39 -16.60 -11.47
N ARG A 106 7.68 -16.98 -11.53
CA ARG A 106 8.72 -16.53 -10.61
C ARG A 106 9.94 -15.97 -11.35
N LEU A 107 10.54 -14.96 -10.74
CA LEU A 107 11.86 -14.45 -11.12
C LEU A 107 12.94 -15.22 -10.36
N TYR A 108 13.94 -15.72 -11.08
CA TYR A 108 15.13 -16.36 -10.53
C TYR A 108 16.35 -15.49 -10.79
N LYS A 109 17.28 -15.46 -9.84
CA LYS A 109 18.63 -14.94 -10.06
C LYS A 109 19.52 -16.11 -10.51
N LEU A 110 20.15 -15.96 -11.67
CA LEU A 110 21.16 -16.87 -12.21
C LEU A 110 22.50 -16.64 -11.50
#